data_AF-A0AB35L7F5-F1
#
_entry.id   AF-A0AB35L7F5-F1
#
_cell.length_a   1.000
_cell.length_b   1.000
_cell.length_c   1.000
_cell.angle_alpha   90.00
_cell.angle_beta   90.00
_cell.angle_gamma   90.00
#
_symmetry.space_group_name_H-M   'P 1'
#
loop_
_entity.id
_entity.type
_entity.pdbx_description
1 polymer ?
#
loop_
_entity_poly.entity_id
_entity_poly.type
_entity_poly.pdbx_seq_one_letter_code
_entity_poly.pdbx_strand_id
1 'polypeptide(L)'
;SGRYYSCGGRVATVRQGLDMSLSRFIDLVDYDSERRLQHLEDDDIEASAVEIERIVSATGASERWLKHGEGNIYEVETLSTYHWDAMEWLRNSKPSSLYMLVNNNTQSMVLLAHIQSMSWKIYELGFSIDFWNWWGDERYIPEIYSMFSRLSEDYRGRIYGRIIDNALWRDILSGSTHPASFLKKTNSFGSNWFDDLLDIRHKYPISDNYEGWYGKWFVSVQEHFRRYVSE
;
A
#
# COMPACT_ATOMS: atom_id res chain seq x y z
N SER A 1 23.81 5.29 27.29
CA SER A 1 24.31 4.14 26.51
C SER A 1 23.29 3.82 25.43
N GLY A 2 23.75 3.46 24.23
CA GLY A 2 22.87 2.97 23.17
C GLY A 2 22.44 1.53 23.45
N ARG A 3 21.25 1.14 22.96
CA ARG A 3 20.82 -0.27 22.90
C ARG A 3 21.31 -0.90 21.59
N TYR A 4 21.71 -2.17 21.67
CA TYR A 4 22.14 -2.99 20.54
C TYR A 4 21.24 -4.22 20.42
N TYR A 5 21.11 -4.74 19.21
CA TYR A 5 20.19 -5.83 18.88
C TYR A 5 20.88 -6.83 17.94
N SER A 6 20.76 -8.13 18.25
CA SER A 6 21.10 -9.22 17.34
C SER A 6 19.97 -9.38 16.32
N CYS A 7 20.17 -8.78 15.14
CA CYS A 7 19.17 -8.74 14.06
C CYS A 7 19.77 -8.95 12.66
N GLY A 8 20.97 -9.50 12.56
CA GLY A 8 21.72 -9.67 11.32
C GLY A 8 20.92 -10.38 10.23
N GLY A 9 20.49 -11.61 10.51
CA GLY A 9 19.67 -12.38 9.58
C GLY A 9 18.36 -11.69 9.16
N ARG A 10 17.79 -10.85 10.03
CA ARG A 10 16.58 -10.05 9.70
C ARG A 10 16.90 -8.89 8.77
N VAL A 11 18.03 -8.22 8.96
CA VAL A 11 18.54 -7.19 8.02
C VAL A 11 18.83 -7.81 6.66
N ALA A 12 19.48 -8.98 6.63
CA ALA A 12 19.74 -9.73 5.40
C ALA A 12 18.44 -10.07 4.66
N THR A 13 17.40 -10.49 5.39
CA THR A 13 16.08 -10.80 4.83
C THR A 13 15.45 -9.57 4.16
N VAL A 14 15.52 -8.39 4.79
CA VAL A 14 15.01 -7.14 4.19
C VAL A 14 15.76 -6.81 2.90
N ARG A 15 17.10 -6.83 2.94
CA ARG A 15 17.93 -6.55 1.76
C ARG A 15 17.63 -7.51 0.61
N GLN A 16 17.55 -8.81 0.89
CA GLN A 16 17.26 -9.84 -0.10
C GLN A 16 15.83 -9.69 -0.66
N GLY A 17 14.84 -9.36 0.18
CA GLY A 17 13.47 -9.09 -0.26
C GLY A 17 13.33 -7.86 -1.17
N LEU A 18 14.29 -6.94 -1.10
CA LEU A 18 14.41 -5.79 -2.00
C LEU A 18 15.24 -6.09 -3.26
N ASP A 19 15.77 -7.30 -3.40
CA ASP A 19 16.66 -7.73 -4.49
C ASP A 19 17.89 -6.80 -4.63
N MET A 20 18.54 -6.49 -3.50
CA MET A 20 19.69 -5.59 -3.44
C MET A 20 20.99 -6.32 -3.10
N SER A 21 22.08 -5.94 -3.77
CA SER A 21 23.45 -6.25 -3.31
C SER A 21 23.77 -5.48 -2.03
N LEU A 22 24.82 -5.90 -1.31
CA LEU A 22 25.34 -5.17 -0.14
C LEU A 22 25.63 -3.70 -0.48
N SER A 23 26.39 -3.46 -1.56
CA SER A 23 26.71 -2.11 -2.05
C SER A 23 25.50 -1.21 -2.23
N ARG A 24 24.46 -1.70 -2.93
CA ARG A 24 23.24 -0.90 -3.16
C ARG A 24 22.43 -0.68 -1.89
N PHE A 25 22.49 -1.62 -0.95
CA PHE A 25 21.78 -1.50 0.32
C PHE A 25 22.45 -0.48 1.24
N ILE A 26 23.78 -0.46 1.31
CA ILE A 26 24.50 0.55 2.11
C ILE A 26 24.25 1.97 1.56
N ASP A 27 24.15 2.14 0.24
CA ASP A 27 23.79 3.43 -0.38
C ASP A 27 22.36 3.85 -0.01
N LEU A 28 21.43 2.88 0.07
CA LEU A 28 20.02 3.14 0.42
C LEU A 28 19.85 3.57 1.88
N VAL A 29 20.54 2.89 2.81
CA VAL A 29 20.33 3.09 4.26
C VAL A 29 21.41 3.97 4.92
N ASP A 30 22.34 4.50 4.13
CA ASP A 30 23.50 5.29 4.58
C ASP A 30 24.31 4.54 5.67
N TYR A 31 24.83 3.37 5.29
CA TYR A 31 25.58 2.47 6.15
C TYR A 31 27.10 2.56 5.92
N ASP A 32 27.89 2.36 6.99
CA ASP A 32 29.32 2.70 7.00
C ASP A 32 30.17 2.00 5.92
N SER A 33 29.92 0.70 5.68
CA SER A 33 30.65 -0.07 4.67
C SER A 33 30.00 -1.43 4.39
N GLU A 34 30.26 -1.97 3.20
CA GLU A 34 29.82 -3.33 2.81
C GLU A 34 30.35 -4.40 3.76
N ARG A 35 31.62 -4.28 4.19
CA ARG A 35 32.24 -5.23 5.10
C ARG A 35 31.53 -5.25 6.45
N ARG A 36 31.19 -4.07 7.00
CA ARG A 36 30.44 -4.00 8.26
C ARG A 36 29.04 -4.60 8.10
N LEU A 37 28.36 -4.32 6.98
CA LEU A 37 27.04 -4.89 6.72
C LEU A 37 27.10 -6.41 6.63
N GLN A 38 28.11 -6.97 5.96
CA GLN A 38 28.32 -8.42 5.89
C GLN A 38 28.48 -9.03 7.29
N HIS A 39 29.35 -8.47 8.13
CA HIS A 39 29.49 -8.94 9.52
C HIS A 39 28.19 -8.81 10.33
N LEU A 40 27.39 -7.77 10.10
CA LEU A 40 26.08 -7.67 10.72
C LEU A 40 25.18 -8.80 10.23
N GLU A 41 25.06 -9.01 8.91
CA GLU A 41 24.20 -10.03 8.32
C GLU A 41 24.60 -11.46 8.68
N ASP A 42 25.88 -11.70 8.96
CA ASP A 42 26.42 -12.97 9.47
C ASP A 42 26.23 -13.15 10.99
N ASP A 43 25.60 -12.18 11.66
CA ASP A 43 25.40 -12.11 13.11
C ASP A 43 26.72 -12.07 13.93
N ASP A 44 27.84 -11.65 13.32
CA ASP A 44 29.13 -11.43 14.01
C ASP A 44 29.10 -10.18 14.91
N ILE A 45 28.24 -9.22 14.58
CA ILE A 45 28.08 -7.95 15.32
C ILE A 45 26.60 -7.61 15.52
N GLU A 46 26.31 -6.83 16.55
CA GLU A 46 24.97 -6.29 16.79
C GLU A 46 24.75 -4.94 16.11
N ALA A 47 23.50 -4.65 15.75
CA ALA A 47 23.09 -3.34 15.25
C ALA A 47 22.64 -2.43 16.40
N SER A 48 23.08 -1.18 16.37
CA SER A 48 22.57 -0.13 17.27
C SER A 48 21.14 0.28 16.92
N ALA A 49 20.44 0.88 17.88
CA ALA A 49 19.11 1.43 17.64
C ALA A 49 19.07 2.45 16.47
N VAL A 50 20.14 3.22 16.29
CA VAL A 50 20.26 4.23 15.22
C VAL A 50 20.39 3.56 13.84
N GLU A 51 21.17 2.49 13.74
CA GLU A 51 21.30 1.71 12.50
C GLU A 51 19.94 1.09 12.10
N ILE A 52 19.19 0.56 13.08
CA ILE A 52 17.85 0.02 12.82
C ILE A 52 16.89 1.12 12.35
N GLU A 53 16.91 2.30 12.97
CA GLU A 53 16.06 3.43 12.57
C GLU A 53 16.31 3.88 11.12
N ARG A 54 17.59 3.89 10.68
CA ARG A 54 17.94 4.18 9.29
C ARG A 54 17.37 3.14 8.32
N ILE A 55 17.52 1.85 8.65
CA ILE A 55 16.97 0.75 7.84
C ILE A 55 15.45 0.85 7.75
N VAL A 56 14.76 1.05 8.88
CA VAL A 56 13.29 1.22 8.94
C VAL A 56 12.86 2.40 8.07
N SER A 57 13.52 3.55 8.22
CA SER A 57 13.17 4.77 7.48
C SER A 57 13.34 4.63 5.97
N ALA A 58 14.37 3.91 5.52
CA ALA A 58 14.70 3.76 4.11
C ALA A 58 13.92 2.63 3.41
N THR A 59 13.54 1.58 4.14
CA THR A 59 12.92 0.34 3.59
C THR A 59 11.45 0.18 3.95
N GLY A 60 10.95 0.90 4.95
CA GLY A 60 9.59 0.72 5.48
C GLY A 60 9.40 -0.56 6.29
N ALA A 61 10.46 -1.33 6.58
CA ALA A 61 10.37 -2.51 7.42
C ALA A 61 9.97 -2.16 8.86
N SER A 62 9.28 -3.07 9.55
CA SER A 62 8.85 -2.91 10.94
C SER A 62 10.06 -2.90 11.87
N GLU A 63 10.16 -1.84 12.67
CA GLU A 63 11.15 -1.74 13.73
C GLU A 63 10.98 -2.88 14.75
N ARG A 64 9.74 -3.23 15.08
CA ARG A 64 9.42 -4.31 16.01
C ARG A 64 9.90 -5.65 15.47
N TRP A 65 9.67 -5.91 14.19
CA TRP A 65 10.17 -7.12 13.54
C TRP A 65 11.70 -7.14 13.49
N LEU A 66 12.36 -6.05 13.11
CA LEU A 66 13.82 -5.98 13.09
C LEU A 66 14.43 -6.20 14.49
N LYS A 67 13.86 -5.60 15.53
CA LYS A 67 14.39 -5.74 16.90
C LYS A 67 14.08 -7.07 17.57
N HIS A 68 12.87 -7.60 17.36
CA HIS A 68 12.33 -8.70 18.17
C HIS A 68 11.89 -9.92 17.36
N GLY A 69 11.84 -9.82 16.02
CA GLY A 69 11.29 -10.88 15.16
C GLY A 69 9.78 -11.04 15.28
N GLU A 70 9.08 -10.04 15.83
CA GLU A 70 7.64 -10.09 16.08
C GLU A 70 6.85 -9.35 14.99
N GLY A 71 5.74 -9.94 14.56
CA GLY A 71 4.87 -9.37 13.54
C GLY A 71 5.37 -9.63 12.11
N ASN A 72 4.96 -8.77 11.18
CA ASN A 72 5.32 -8.85 9.77
C ASN A 72 6.50 -7.95 9.43
N ILE A 73 7.22 -8.25 8.34
CA ILE A 73 8.32 -7.42 7.85
C ILE A 73 7.79 -6.03 7.48
N TYR A 74 6.66 -5.97 6.77
CA TYR A 74 5.96 -4.74 6.41
C TYR A 74 4.60 -4.73 7.09
N GLU A 75 4.36 -3.71 7.89
CA GLU A 75 3.11 -3.60 8.65
C GLU A 75 1.93 -3.31 7.71
N VAL A 76 0.83 -4.00 7.98
CA VAL A 76 -0.46 -3.80 7.35
C VAL A 76 -1.36 -3.17 8.39
N GLU A 77 -1.80 -1.94 8.11
CA GLU A 77 -2.70 -1.20 8.98
C GLU A 77 -4.12 -1.26 8.41
N THR A 78 -5.11 -1.56 9.25
CA THR A 78 -6.51 -1.55 8.84
C THR A 78 -7.13 -0.17 9.04
N LEU A 79 -7.53 0.48 7.95
CA LEU A 79 -8.25 1.74 7.97
C LEU A 79 -9.75 1.50 8.13
N SER A 80 -10.25 1.70 9.34
CA SER A 80 -11.68 1.53 9.67
C SER A 80 -12.49 2.82 9.51
N THR A 81 -12.02 3.76 8.68
CA THR A 81 -12.66 5.06 8.44
C THR A 81 -12.82 5.33 6.95
N TYR A 82 -13.93 5.98 6.61
CA TYR A 82 -14.21 6.55 5.29
C TYR A 82 -14.18 8.09 5.33
N HIS A 83 -13.67 8.68 6.41
CA HIS A 83 -13.54 10.14 6.53
C HIS A 83 -12.13 10.58 6.13
N TRP A 84 -12.02 11.34 5.03
CA TRP A 84 -10.74 11.89 4.57
C TRP A 84 -10.03 12.73 5.64
N ASP A 85 -10.80 13.45 6.45
CA ASP A 85 -10.24 14.31 7.49
C ASP A 85 -9.55 13.49 8.59
N ALA A 86 -9.98 12.24 8.82
CA ALA A 86 -9.32 11.31 9.73
C ALA A 86 -8.00 10.72 9.19
N MET A 87 -7.67 10.96 7.91
CA MET A 87 -6.44 10.48 7.26
C MET A 87 -5.32 11.55 7.23
N GLU A 88 -5.27 12.43 8.24
CA GLU A 88 -4.20 13.44 8.38
C GLU A 88 -2.80 12.85 8.32
N TRP A 89 -2.61 11.66 8.90
CA TRP A 89 -1.34 10.96 8.89
C TRP A 89 -0.83 10.70 7.46
N LEU A 90 -1.73 10.40 6.51
CA LEU A 90 -1.35 10.13 5.12
C LEU A 90 -0.85 11.41 4.47
N ARG A 91 -1.55 12.53 4.69
CA ARG A 91 -1.14 13.85 4.21
C ARG A 91 0.21 14.26 4.81
N ASN A 92 0.39 14.05 6.12
CA ASN A 92 1.61 14.39 6.84
C ASN A 92 2.80 13.53 6.40
N SER A 93 2.57 12.28 5.98
CA SER A 93 3.62 11.41 5.43
C SER A 93 4.06 11.82 4.01
N LYS A 94 3.32 12.70 3.33
CA LYS A 94 3.64 13.24 1.99
C LYS A 94 4.06 12.17 0.97
N PRO A 95 3.23 11.15 0.71
CA PRO A 95 3.61 10.11 -0.23
C PRO A 95 3.84 10.67 -1.63
N SER A 96 4.89 10.16 -2.27
CA SER A 96 5.25 10.47 -3.65
C SER A 96 4.19 9.94 -4.62
N SER A 97 3.63 8.76 -4.34
CA SER A 97 2.56 8.12 -5.12
C SER A 97 1.72 7.17 -4.27
N LEU A 98 0.50 6.91 -4.75
CA LEU A 98 -0.47 6.01 -4.16
C LEU A 98 -0.90 4.94 -5.17
N TYR A 99 -1.18 3.72 -4.69
CA TYR A 99 -1.75 2.64 -5.50
C TYR A 99 -2.97 2.08 -4.79
N MET A 100 -4.15 2.24 -5.38
CA MET A 100 -5.38 1.63 -4.92
C MET A 100 -5.55 0.27 -5.58
N LEU A 101 -5.41 -0.79 -4.80
CA LEU A 101 -5.62 -2.16 -5.20
C LEU A 101 -7.07 -2.55 -4.92
N VAL A 102 -7.72 -3.27 -5.83
CA VAL A 102 -9.03 -3.90 -5.60
C VAL A 102 -8.97 -5.38 -5.93
N ASN A 103 -9.51 -6.20 -5.02
CA ASN A 103 -9.69 -7.62 -5.27
C ASN A 103 -10.86 -7.83 -6.25
N ASN A 104 -10.62 -8.49 -7.39
CA ASN A 104 -11.65 -8.72 -8.40
C ASN A 104 -12.76 -9.70 -7.98
N ASN A 105 -12.55 -10.48 -6.92
CA ASN A 105 -13.52 -11.42 -6.38
C ASN A 105 -14.35 -10.82 -5.24
N THR A 106 -13.74 -10.08 -4.33
CA THR A 106 -14.39 -9.60 -3.09
C THR A 106 -14.62 -8.09 -3.06
N GLN A 107 -14.02 -7.33 -3.98
CA GLN A 107 -14.04 -5.86 -3.99
C GLN A 107 -13.50 -5.23 -2.69
N SER A 108 -12.76 -5.99 -1.89
CA SER A 108 -11.93 -5.48 -0.81
C SER A 108 -10.76 -4.68 -1.39
N MET A 109 -10.28 -3.67 -0.67
CA MET A 109 -9.26 -2.75 -1.18
C MET A 109 -8.05 -2.62 -0.26
N VAL A 110 -6.90 -2.35 -0.88
CA VAL A 110 -5.66 -1.99 -0.19
C VAL A 110 -5.10 -0.74 -0.83
N LEU A 111 -4.72 0.23 0.00
CA LEU A 111 -3.97 1.39 -0.42
C LEU A 111 -2.48 1.19 -0.10
N LEU A 112 -1.64 1.22 -1.13
CA LEU A 112 -0.19 1.29 -0.96
C LEU A 112 0.25 2.75 -1.07
N ALA A 113 0.98 3.24 -0.08
CA ALA A 113 1.54 4.59 -0.10
C ALA A 113 3.07 4.53 -0.22
N HIS A 114 3.61 5.08 -1.30
CA HIS A 114 5.05 5.25 -1.47
C HIS A 114 5.47 6.53 -0.77
N ILE A 115 6.21 6.44 0.34
CA ILE A 115 6.62 7.61 1.11
C ILE A 115 7.84 8.27 0.44
N GLN A 116 8.97 7.56 0.45
CA GLN A 116 10.23 8.00 -0.14
C GLN A 116 11.14 6.78 -0.38
N SER A 117 12.06 6.85 -1.34
CA SER A 117 13.04 5.78 -1.60
C SER A 117 12.39 4.39 -1.72
N MET A 118 12.72 3.44 -0.84
CA MET A 118 12.08 2.11 -0.74
C MET A 118 11.14 2.02 0.46
N SER A 119 10.71 3.14 1.04
CA SER A 119 9.79 3.16 2.18
C SER A 119 8.35 3.21 1.69
N TRP A 120 7.60 2.17 2.04
CA TRP A 120 6.20 2.01 1.70
C TRP A 120 5.35 1.71 2.94
N LYS A 121 4.07 2.05 2.85
CA LYS A 121 3.05 1.69 3.83
C LYS A 121 1.90 0.96 3.16
N ILE A 122 1.30 0.01 3.89
CA ILE A 122 0.22 -0.84 3.41
C ILE A 122 -1.00 -0.58 4.29
N TYR A 123 -2.10 -0.18 3.66
CA TYR A 123 -3.35 0.10 4.34
C TYR A 123 -4.46 -0.77 3.78
N GLU A 124 -4.97 -1.72 4.56
CA GLU A 124 -6.18 -2.44 4.23
C GLU A 124 -7.39 -1.56 4.56
N LEU A 125 -8.28 -1.34 3.59
CA LEU A 125 -9.52 -0.63 3.88
C LEU A 125 -10.47 -1.62 4.57
N GLY A 126 -10.97 -1.24 5.76
CA GLY A 126 -11.85 -2.07 6.58
C GLY A 126 -13.28 -2.25 6.02
N PHE A 127 -13.46 -1.98 4.73
CA PHE A 127 -14.70 -2.13 4.00
C PHE A 127 -14.41 -2.46 2.52
N SER A 128 -15.35 -3.16 1.89
CA SER A 128 -15.35 -3.46 0.45
C SER A 128 -16.30 -2.51 -0.30
N ILE A 129 -16.14 -2.42 -1.61
CA ILE A 129 -17.06 -1.65 -2.49
C ILE A 129 -18.13 -2.53 -3.15
N ASP A 130 -18.38 -3.74 -2.65
CA ASP A 130 -19.49 -4.60 -3.08
C ASP A 130 -20.83 -4.16 -2.47
N PHE A 131 -21.20 -2.91 -2.69
CA PHE A 131 -22.34 -2.25 -2.03
C PHE A 131 -23.68 -3.00 -2.13
N TRP A 132 -23.87 -3.84 -3.15
CA TRP A 132 -25.07 -4.69 -3.28
C TRP A 132 -25.20 -5.76 -2.19
N ASN A 133 -24.13 -6.05 -1.45
CA ASN A 133 -24.11 -6.97 -0.32
C ASN A 133 -24.22 -6.26 1.04
N TRP A 134 -24.32 -4.93 1.06
CA TRP A 134 -24.44 -4.16 2.29
C TRP A 134 -25.88 -4.23 2.83
N TRP A 135 -26.02 -4.23 4.16
CA TRP A 135 -27.33 -4.33 4.83
C TRP A 135 -27.51 -3.15 5.79
N GLY A 136 -28.12 -2.06 5.32
CA GLY A 136 -28.44 -0.89 6.16
C GLY A 136 -27.31 0.13 6.33
N ASP A 137 -26.16 -0.11 5.70
CA ASP A 137 -24.97 0.75 5.74
C ASP A 137 -24.81 1.61 4.47
N GLU A 138 -25.80 1.61 3.57
CA GLU A 138 -25.77 2.35 2.30
C GLU A 138 -25.63 3.86 2.50
N ARG A 139 -26.02 4.37 3.68
CA ARG A 139 -25.84 5.76 4.09
C ARG A 139 -24.38 6.24 4.07
N TYR A 140 -23.41 5.33 4.12
CA TYR A 140 -21.98 5.65 4.09
C TYR A 140 -21.40 5.74 2.67
N ILE A 141 -22.15 5.31 1.65
CA ILE A 141 -21.71 5.35 0.24
C ILE A 141 -21.31 6.78 -0.20
N PRO A 142 -22.05 7.85 0.15
CA PRO A 142 -21.64 9.22 -0.19
C PRO A 142 -20.32 9.64 0.46
N GLU A 143 -20.06 9.17 1.69
CA GLU A 143 -18.83 9.50 2.42
C GLU A 143 -17.62 8.80 1.81
N ILE A 144 -17.77 7.53 1.42
CA ILE A 144 -16.75 6.78 0.67
C ILE A 144 -16.45 7.46 -0.66
N TYR A 145 -17.50 7.86 -1.40
CA TYR A 145 -17.33 8.60 -2.64
C TYR A 145 -16.57 9.92 -2.42
N SER A 146 -16.92 10.66 -1.36
CA SER A 146 -16.24 11.90 -0.99
C SER A 146 -14.77 11.65 -0.66
N MET A 147 -14.46 10.60 0.11
CA MET A 147 -13.09 10.21 0.44
C MET A 147 -12.28 9.87 -0.81
N PHE A 148 -12.83 9.06 -1.71
CA PHE A 148 -12.14 8.70 -2.96
C PHE A 148 -11.96 9.91 -3.87
N SER A 149 -12.95 10.80 -3.96
CA SER A 149 -12.85 12.04 -4.73
C SER A 149 -11.73 12.94 -4.20
N ARG A 150 -11.65 13.13 -2.87
CA ARG A 150 -10.59 13.92 -2.24
C ARG A 150 -9.21 13.26 -2.41
N LEU A 151 -9.12 11.93 -2.29
CA LEU A 151 -7.90 11.18 -2.58
C LEU A 151 -7.42 11.40 -4.03
N SER A 152 -8.32 11.28 -5.01
CA SER A 152 -8.00 11.50 -6.42
C SER A 152 -7.60 12.96 -6.70
N GLU A 153 -8.21 13.93 -6.00
CA GLU A 153 -7.82 15.34 -6.12
C GLU A 153 -6.45 15.64 -5.48
N ASP A 154 -6.23 15.25 -4.22
CA ASP A 154 -4.98 15.53 -3.49
C ASP A 154 -3.76 14.83 -4.11
N TYR A 155 -3.97 13.70 -4.78
CA TYR A 155 -2.94 12.90 -5.44
C TYR A 155 -3.10 12.83 -6.95
N ARG A 156 -3.75 13.82 -7.57
CA ARG A 156 -3.99 13.86 -9.02
C ARG A 156 -2.70 13.60 -9.81
N GLY A 157 -2.75 12.62 -10.71
CA GLY A 157 -1.60 12.19 -11.53
C GLY A 157 -0.56 11.34 -10.81
N ARG A 158 -0.75 11.05 -9.51
CA ARG A 158 0.14 10.25 -8.65
C ARG A 158 -0.62 9.17 -7.86
N ILE A 159 -1.88 8.92 -8.19
CA ILE A 159 -2.67 7.80 -7.69
C ILE A 159 -2.97 6.86 -8.86
N TYR A 160 -2.82 5.55 -8.64
CA TYR A 160 -2.98 4.55 -9.69
C TYR A 160 -3.83 3.38 -9.20
N GLY A 161 -4.58 2.75 -10.10
CA GLY A 161 -5.33 1.53 -9.81
C GLY A 161 -4.51 0.25 -10.05
N ARG A 162 -4.81 -0.82 -9.32
CA ARG A 162 -4.54 -2.20 -9.75
C ARG A 162 -5.73 -3.09 -9.44
N ILE A 163 -6.06 -4.00 -10.35
CA ILE A 163 -7.03 -5.06 -10.10
C ILE A 163 -6.23 -6.34 -9.84
N ILE A 164 -6.45 -6.96 -8.68
CA ILE A 164 -5.70 -8.13 -8.21
C ILE A 164 -6.63 -9.30 -7.89
N ASP A 165 -6.09 -10.51 -7.89
CA ASP A 165 -6.80 -11.72 -7.51
C ASP A 165 -6.58 -12.08 -6.02
N ASN A 166 -7.25 -13.13 -5.56
CA ASN A 166 -7.13 -13.64 -4.19
C ASN A 166 -5.70 -14.09 -3.81
N ALA A 167 -4.87 -14.52 -4.77
CA ALA A 167 -3.50 -14.95 -4.46
C ALA A 167 -2.62 -13.73 -4.16
N LEU A 168 -2.71 -12.70 -5.00
CA LEU A 168 -2.03 -11.41 -4.80
C LEU A 168 -2.55 -10.67 -3.57
N TRP A 169 -3.85 -10.74 -3.30
CA TRP A 169 -4.46 -10.19 -2.08
C TRP A 169 -3.83 -10.77 -0.81
N ARG A 170 -3.69 -12.10 -0.74
CA ARG A 170 -3.02 -12.77 0.38
C ARG A 170 -1.51 -12.45 0.45
N ASP A 171 -0.84 -12.31 -0.69
CA ASP A 171 0.60 -11.98 -0.74
C ASP A 171 0.86 -10.62 -0.07
N ILE A 172 0.16 -9.57 -0.50
CA ILE A 172 0.40 -8.22 0.04
C ILE A 172 -0.01 -8.09 1.52
N LEU A 173 -1.13 -8.69 1.92
CA LEU A 173 -1.60 -8.65 3.31
C LEU A 173 -0.80 -9.55 4.27
N SER A 174 0.01 -10.48 3.75
CA SER A 174 0.95 -11.24 4.58
C SER A 174 2.02 -10.35 5.23
N GLY A 175 2.23 -9.13 4.71
CA GLY A 175 3.29 -8.23 5.13
C GLY A 175 4.70 -8.78 4.92
N SER A 176 4.86 -9.87 4.16
CA SER A 176 6.16 -10.48 3.86
C SER A 176 6.76 -9.98 2.56
N THR A 177 5.92 -9.48 1.63
CA THR A 177 6.36 -8.97 0.32
C THR A 177 6.44 -7.45 0.34
N HIS A 178 7.58 -6.91 -0.07
CA HIS A 178 7.76 -5.46 -0.21
C HIS A 178 6.84 -4.89 -1.30
N PRO A 179 6.12 -3.77 -1.07
CA PRO A 179 5.17 -3.21 -2.03
C PRO A 179 5.74 -2.92 -3.43
N ALA A 180 6.98 -2.42 -3.54
CA ALA A 180 7.57 -2.20 -4.86
C ALA A 180 7.84 -3.52 -5.62
N SER A 181 8.21 -4.58 -4.90
CA SER A 181 8.41 -5.91 -5.47
C SER A 181 7.08 -6.55 -5.85
N PHE A 182 6.04 -6.35 -5.03
CA PHE A 182 4.66 -6.73 -5.33
C PHE A 182 4.17 -6.09 -6.62
N LEU A 183 4.30 -4.76 -6.76
CA LEU A 183 3.83 -4.02 -7.93
C LEU A 183 4.52 -4.45 -9.24
N LYS A 184 5.77 -4.92 -9.19
CA LYS A 184 6.45 -5.51 -10.35
C LYS A 184 5.84 -6.84 -10.80
N LYS A 185 5.25 -7.62 -9.88
CA LYS A 185 4.56 -8.89 -10.19
C LYS A 185 3.17 -8.64 -10.77
N THR A 186 2.53 -7.52 -10.43
CA THR A 186 1.22 -7.15 -10.97
C THR A 186 1.34 -6.58 -12.37
N ASN A 187 0.42 -6.94 -13.26
CA ASN A 187 0.29 -6.23 -14.54
C ASN A 187 -0.27 -4.82 -14.29
N SER A 188 -0.08 -3.91 -15.24
CA SER A 188 -0.70 -2.56 -15.21
C SER A 188 -2.21 -2.60 -15.53
N PHE A 189 -2.84 -3.76 -15.47
CA PHE A 189 -4.26 -3.91 -15.75
C PHE A 189 -5.08 -3.15 -14.70
N GLY A 190 -6.04 -2.36 -15.18
CA GLY A 190 -6.80 -1.47 -14.32
C GLY A 190 -6.01 -0.28 -13.79
N SER A 191 -4.91 0.15 -14.42
CA SER A 191 -4.13 1.31 -13.95
C SER A 191 -4.96 2.58 -13.71
N ASN A 192 -6.08 2.71 -14.42
CA ASN A 192 -6.97 3.86 -14.39
C ASN A 192 -8.30 3.57 -13.68
N TRP A 193 -8.53 2.35 -13.16
CA TRP A 193 -9.84 1.95 -12.64
C TRP A 193 -10.32 2.91 -11.54
N PHE A 194 -9.41 3.39 -10.70
CA PHE A 194 -9.76 4.27 -9.58
C PHE A 194 -10.29 5.63 -10.05
N ASP A 195 -9.65 6.24 -11.05
CA ASP A 195 -10.12 7.51 -11.62
C ASP A 195 -11.40 7.30 -12.43
N ASP A 196 -11.47 6.22 -13.22
CA ASP A 196 -12.66 5.86 -13.99
C ASP A 196 -13.86 5.60 -13.08
N LEU A 197 -13.65 5.04 -11.88
CA LEU A 197 -14.71 4.73 -10.94
C LEU A 197 -15.45 6.01 -10.48
N LEU A 198 -14.71 7.11 -10.38
CA LEU A 198 -15.23 8.41 -9.98
C LEU A 198 -15.92 9.17 -11.13
N ASP A 199 -15.78 8.72 -12.38
CA ASP A 199 -16.53 9.27 -13.51
C ASP A 199 -17.99 8.79 -13.54
N ILE A 200 -18.73 9.02 -12.47
CA ILE A 200 -20.12 8.55 -12.32
C ILE A 200 -21.09 9.23 -13.29
N ARG A 201 -20.70 10.37 -13.87
CA ARG A 201 -21.49 11.10 -14.89
C ARG A 201 -21.07 10.78 -16.32
N HIS A 202 -20.18 9.79 -16.51
CA HIS A 202 -19.74 9.32 -17.83
C HIS A 202 -19.25 10.46 -18.72
N LYS A 203 -18.47 11.38 -18.15
CA LYS A 203 -17.90 12.51 -18.88
C LYS A 203 -16.86 12.04 -19.89
N TYR A 204 -16.22 10.89 -19.65
CA TYR A 204 -15.27 10.33 -20.58
C TYR A 204 -15.99 9.57 -21.72
N PRO A 205 -15.60 9.81 -22.99
CA PRO A 205 -16.17 9.09 -24.15
C PRO A 205 -15.98 7.57 -24.11
N ILE A 206 -15.09 7.08 -23.24
CA ILE A 206 -14.75 5.66 -23.10
C ILE A 206 -15.63 4.91 -22.10
N SER A 207 -16.51 5.62 -21.38
CA SER A 207 -17.31 5.08 -20.28
C SER A 207 -18.23 3.92 -20.68
N ASP A 208 -18.67 3.85 -21.94
CA ASP A 208 -19.44 2.73 -22.49
C ASP A 208 -18.70 1.38 -22.43
N ASN A 209 -17.36 1.38 -22.30
CA ASN A 209 -16.54 0.17 -22.27
C ASN A 209 -16.15 -0.29 -20.85
N TYR A 210 -16.53 0.44 -19.80
CA TYR A 210 -16.06 0.15 -18.43
C TYR A 210 -16.43 -1.27 -17.95
N GLU A 211 -17.63 -1.77 -18.27
CA GLU A 211 -17.99 -3.16 -17.94
C GLU A 211 -17.07 -4.16 -18.64
N GLY A 212 -16.72 -3.93 -19.91
CA GLY A 212 -15.82 -4.81 -20.66
C GLY A 212 -14.38 -4.79 -20.13
N TRP A 213 -13.93 -3.66 -19.60
CA TRP A 213 -12.57 -3.51 -19.07
C TRP A 213 -12.42 -3.99 -17.64
N TYR A 214 -13.38 -3.68 -16.77
CA TYR A 214 -13.25 -3.90 -15.33
C TYR A 214 -14.18 -5.00 -14.81
N GLY A 215 -15.24 -5.31 -15.55
CA GLY A 215 -16.26 -6.30 -15.19
C GLY A 215 -17.51 -5.66 -14.58
N LYS A 216 -18.53 -6.49 -14.37
CA LYS A 216 -19.85 -6.09 -13.86
C LYS A 216 -19.81 -5.39 -12.51
N TRP A 217 -18.92 -5.84 -11.61
CA TRP A 217 -18.80 -5.24 -10.29
C TRP A 217 -18.57 -3.73 -10.38
N PHE A 218 -17.75 -3.28 -11.35
CA PHE A 218 -17.36 -1.88 -11.49
C PHE A 218 -18.55 -0.97 -11.82
N VAL A 219 -19.34 -1.35 -12.82
CA VAL A 219 -20.54 -0.58 -13.19
C VAL A 219 -21.58 -0.61 -12.09
N SER A 220 -21.71 -1.71 -11.34
CA SER A 220 -22.56 -1.77 -10.16
C SER A 220 -22.12 -0.80 -9.06
N VAL A 221 -20.81 -0.63 -8.81
CA VAL A 221 -20.32 0.39 -7.87
C VAL A 221 -20.68 1.80 -8.34
N GLN A 222 -20.45 2.11 -9.63
CA GLN A 222 -20.83 3.42 -10.18
C GLN A 222 -22.32 3.70 -10.08
N GLU A 223 -23.19 2.69 -10.31
CA GLU A 223 -24.63 2.82 -10.14
C GLU A 223 -25.01 3.18 -8.70
N HIS A 224 -24.40 2.55 -7.71
CA HIS A 224 -24.62 2.87 -6.31
C HIS A 224 -24.13 4.29 -5.99
N PHE A 225 -22.94 4.69 -6.45
CA PHE A 225 -22.50 6.07 -6.29
C PHE A 225 -23.48 7.05 -6.94
N ARG A 226 -23.94 6.82 -8.17
CA ARG A 226 -24.96 7.68 -8.80
C ARG A 226 -26.23 7.76 -7.96
N ARG A 227 -26.72 6.64 -7.44
CA ARG A 227 -27.95 6.58 -6.65
C ARG A 227 -27.86 7.38 -5.35
N TYR A 228 -26.74 7.31 -4.65
CA TYR A 228 -26.60 7.88 -3.30
C TYR A 228 -25.90 9.25 -3.27
N VAL A 229 -25.15 9.62 -4.31
CA VAL A 229 -24.43 10.92 -4.39
C VAL A 229 -25.21 11.98 -5.18
N SER A 230 -26.20 11.58 -5.99
CA SER A 230 -26.98 12.50 -6.84
C SER A 230 -28.23 13.07 -6.16
N GLU A 231 -28.29 12.99 -4.83
CA GLU A 231 -29.25 13.72 -3.97
C GLU A 231 -28.55 14.92 -3.30
#